data_AF-K9R804-F1
#
_entry.id   AF-K9R804-F1
#
_cell.length_a   1.000
_cell.length_b   1.000
_cell.length_c   1.000
_cell.angle_alpha   90.00
_cell.angle_beta   90.00
_cell.angle_gamma   90.00
#
_symmetry.space_group_name_H-M   'P 1'
#
loop_
_entity.id
_entity.type
_entity.pdbx_description
1 polymer ?
#
loop_
_entity_poly.entity_id
_entity_poly.type
_entity_poly.pdbx_seq_one_letter_code
_entity_poly.pdbx_strand_id
1 'polypeptide(L)'
;MNEEESFKIYLQNFIQEFSDDIIKGEFKYYNFSRSFEEKPDFVNPVKHFKNSEATQWSELETIFNYKEQRLLLLGEPGAGKTVLLRMFASKFSQNIDSTNPQSLLPLFAPIRRWDRKEDILNWLINQAKYIYSGINERLLEQKIKAQQVLFLLDGLDELPAKDSSIKDPNAKQRDYRIEFMQKFAVFESIYGCNPTIITCRNRDYQRIITRDGGEKLNLNGAVILKQLNYEEIKNYLEYNFAKDSKFFRKIWSILIQNMALRKMVRTPFLLAVLVSPYISNDRQNKNELEELANINSPEKLFDNFISKSYEREKEKQHNVTAIAFSLKELKQILGQIAVLVMSDEHPDDNYILPDIFNRLLPQEKIEDFLSLCQNLYLLIKSVNTEQETYRFSHLLLREYFAFLYTDQFLNNDLDNDLDEKSITANSHKLIGKDKVAIALGKLNKLRATNLLIDLLRDSDRDVRYEAAKSLGELKAGVYFRGYKQDFSEPYLISKPLSKFENKSVNTSSEVPKPTLKEEENISPSPKHVEQEKNPTSQEDLVQQEVITVKPVIFPSPQEEHTPISPPVVNHENDSPAFKEILKSDNNLLLIPINQKIVFIFAGIFCFLLVLVGFLLGLLVKS
;
A
#
# COMPACT_ATOMS: atom_id res chain seq x y z
N MET A 1 11.01 -29.12 25.94
CA MET A 1 11.66 -27.93 25.38
C MET A 1 11.66 -26.86 26.46
N ASN A 2 12.83 -26.39 26.87
CA ASN A 2 12.89 -25.23 27.78
C ASN A 2 12.59 -23.94 26.98
N GLU A 3 12.42 -22.82 27.68
CA GLU A 3 12.05 -21.53 27.07
C GLU A 3 13.08 -21.05 26.05
N GLU A 4 14.37 -21.18 26.38
CA GLU A 4 15.50 -20.81 25.52
C GLU A 4 15.54 -21.61 24.21
N GLU A 5 15.35 -22.93 24.28
CA GLU A 5 15.31 -23.82 23.13
C GLU A 5 14.09 -23.51 22.25
N SER A 6 12.95 -23.20 22.86
CA SER A 6 11.73 -22.80 22.14
C SER A 6 11.91 -21.48 21.40
N PHE A 7 12.56 -20.50 22.05
CA PHE A 7 12.88 -19.20 21.47
C PHE A 7 13.84 -19.32 20.29
N LYS A 8 14.89 -20.14 20.45
CA LYS A 8 15.89 -20.38 19.40
C LYS A 8 15.28 -21.05 18.17
N ILE A 9 14.43 -22.06 18.35
CA ILE A 9 13.73 -22.74 17.24
C ILE A 9 12.80 -21.75 16.51
N TYR A 10 12.06 -20.91 17.25
CA TYR A 10 11.24 -19.87 16.64
C TYR A 10 12.07 -18.95 15.74
N LEU A 11 13.17 -18.40 16.27
CA LEU A 11 14.01 -17.47 15.52
C LEU A 11 14.64 -18.12 14.29
N GLN A 12 15.06 -19.38 14.38
CA GLN A 12 15.58 -20.12 13.23
C GLN A 12 14.52 -20.26 12.13
N ASN A 13 13.30 -20.65 12.48
CA ASN A 13 12.18 -20.76 11.53
C ASN A 13 11.81 -19.40 10.94
N PHE A 14 11.81 -18.35 11.75
CA PHE A 14 11.56 -16.98 11.31
C PHE A 14 12.64 -16.50 10.32
N ILE A 15 13.91 -16.67 10.65
CA ILE A 15 15.04 -16.29 9.79
C ILE A 15 14.97 -17.06 8.47
N GLN A 16 14.59 -18.35 8.51
CA GLN A 16 14.42 -19.15 7.31
C GLN A 16 13.31 -18.59 6.40
N GLU A 17 12.12 -18.31 6.95
CA GLU A 17 10.97 -17.74 6.22
C GLU A 17 11.28 -16.36 5.60
N PHE A 18 12.04 -15.53 6.31
CA PHE A 18 12.46 -14.19 5.83
C PHE A 18 13.89 -14.17 5.31
N SER A 19 14.41 -15.33 4.91
CA SER A 19 15.75 -15.42 4.32
C SER A 19 15.78 -14.70 2.98
N ASP A 20 16.92 -14.07 2.72
CA ASP A 20 17.17 -13.33 1.49
C ASP A 20 16.91 -14.15 0.24
N ASP A 21 17.10 -15.47 0.28
CA ASP A 21 16.93 -16.37 -0.86
C ASP A 21 15.46 -16.73 -1.13
N ILE A 22 14.62 -16.87 -0.09
CA ILE A 22 13.17 -17.07 -0.25
C ILE A 22 12.52 -15.78 -0.73
N ILE A 23 12.94 -14.65 -0.16
CA ILE A 23 12.58 -13.33 -0.65
C ILE A 23 13.04 -13.24 -2.12
N LYS A 24 14.32 -13.33 -2.45
CA LYS A 24 14.80 -13.20 -3.84
C LYS A 24 14.24 -14.25 -4.82
N GLY A 25 13.82 -15.43 -4.36
CA GLY A 25 13.28 -16.51 -5.20
C GLY A 25 11.92 -16.21 -5.81
N GLU A 26 11.00 -15.58 -5.06
CA GLU A 26 9.64 -15.31 -5.56
C GLU A 26 9.59 -14.12 -6.55
N PHE A 27 10.52 -13.15 -6.46
CA PHE A 27 10.46 -11.91 -7.26
C PHE A 27 11.81 -11.29 -7.70
N LYS A 28 12.97 -11.92 -7.46
CA LYS A 28 14.31 -11.31 -7.64
C LYS A 28 14.34 -9.87 -7.12
N TYR A 29 14.05 -9.71 -5.82
CA TYR A 29 13.87 -8.38 -5.24
C TYR A 29 15.14 -7.53 -5.30
N TYR A 30 14.94 -6.25 -5.61
CA TYR A 30 15.95 -5.21 -5.54
C TYR A 30 15.74 -4.34 -4.31
N ASN A 31 16.81 -4.10 -3.56
CA ASN A 31 16.79 -3.24 -2.39
C ASN A 31 16.89 -1.77 -2.81
N PHE A 32 15.74 -1.12 -2.96
CA PHE A 32 15.70 0.33 -3.20
C PHE A 32 16.11 1.08 -1.94
N SER A 33 16.99 2.08 -2.08
CA SER A 33 17.03 3.19 -1.13
C SER A 33 15.61 3.75 -1.00
N ARG A 34 15.12 4.00 0.22
CA ARG A 34 13.74 4.45 0.42
C ARG A 34 13.76 5.80 1.12
N SER A 35 12.85 6.68 0.72
CA SER A 35 12.63 7.96 1.39
C SER A 35 11.27 7.96 2.10
N PHE A 36 11.21 8.62 3.25
CA PHE A 36 9.99 8.72 4.06
C PHE A 36 9.61 10.17 4.33
N GLU A 37 8.31 10.42 4.47
CA GLU A 37 7.73 11.70 4.87
C GLU A 37 6.95 11.53 6.18
N GLU A 38 7.17 12.38 7.18
CA GLU A 38 6.41 12.31 8.43
C GLU A 38 4.95 12.77 8.27
N LYS A 39 4.05 12.10 8.98
CA LYS A 39 2.62 12.45 9.11
C LYS A 39 2.17 12.35 10.57
N PRO A 40 2.66 13.21 11.48
CA PRO A 40 2.35 13.11 12.91
C PRO A 40 0.85 13.13 13.20
N ASP A 41 0.07 13.90 12.42
CA ASP A 41 -1.37 14.04 12.61
C ASP A 41 -2.18 12.77 12.31
N PHE A 42 -1.57 11.71 11.80
CA PHE A 42 -2.27 10.49 11.39
C PHE A 42 -2.36 9.47 12.53
N VAL A 43 -1.68 9.71 13.65
CA VAL A 43 -1.69 8.81 14.80
C VAL A 43 -2.03 9.58 16.08
N ASN A 44 -2.45 8.85 17.10
CA ASN A 44 -2.56 9.35 18.46
C ASN A 44 -1.30 8.91 19.23
N PRO A 45 -0.30 9.79 19.39
CA PRO A 45 0.96 9.40 20.01
C PRO A 45 0.74 9.06 21.49
N VAL A 46 1.22 7.88 21.89
CA VAL A 46 1.15 7.42 23.28
C VAL A 46 2.12 8.21 24.17
N LYS A 47 3.21 8.72 23.58
CA LYS A 47 4.18 9.62 24.22
C LYS A 47 4.22 10.96 23.50
N HIS A 48 4.40 12.08 24.22
CA HIS A 48 4.62 13.38 23.58
C HIS A 48 6.02 13.46 22.96
N PHE A 49 6.10 13.67 21.65
CA PHE A 49 7.35 13.95 20.94
C PHE A 49 7.44 15.44 20.63
N LYS A 50 8.64 16.03 20.77
CA LYS A 50 8.91 17.30 20.09
C LYS A 50 8.88 17.03 18.59
N ASN A 51 8.23 17.91 17.82
CA ASN A 51 8.29 17.83 16.36
C ASN A 51 9.76 17.74 15.93
N SER A 52 10.10 16.73 15.14
CA SER A 52 11.44 16.64 14.58
C SER A 52 11.65 17.82 13.62
N GLU A 53 12.84 18.41 13.61
CA GLU A 53 13.24 19.33 12.53
C GLU A 53 13.47 18.55 11.21
N ALA A 54 13.66 17.23 11.32
CA ALA A 54 13.85 16.33 10.20
C ALA A 54 12.51 15.97 9.53
N THR A 55 12.22 16.60 8.39
CA THR A 55 11.03 16.32 7.58
C THR A 55 11.19 15.10 6.65
N GLN A 56 12.39 14.53 6.57
CA GLN A 56 12.74 13.41 5.69
C GLN A 56 13.69 12.41 6.35
N TRP A 57 13.48 11.13 6.04
CA TRP A 57 14.27 10.02 6.57
C TRP A 57 14.64 9.05 5.46
N SER A 58 15.76 8.33 5.62
CA SER A 58 16.30 7.37 4.63
C SER A 58 16.22 5.90 5.08
N GLU A 59 16.00 5.63 6.37
CA GLU A 59 16.05 4.28 6.93
C GLU A 59 14.90 4.05 7.92
N LEU A 60 14.17 2.95 7.72
CA LEU A 60 13.01 2.60 8.56
C LEU A 60 13.41 2.34 10.02
N GLU A 61 14.55 1.69 10.25
CA GLU A 61 15.04 1.34 11.59
C GLU A 61 15.35 2.56 12.44
N THR A 62 15.99 3.57 11.85
CA THR A 62 16.27 4.85 12.51
C THR A 62 14.98 5.56 12.92
N ILE A 63 13.97 5.60 12.04
CA ILE A 63 12.65 6.19 12.36
C ILE A 63 11.96 5.38 13.46
N PHE A 64 11.96 4.05 13.32
CA PHE A 64 11.30 3.15 14.26
C PHE A 64 11.86 3.32 15.67
N ASN A 65 13.19 3.36 15.82
CA ASN A 65 13.83 3.62 17.10
C ASN A 65 13.54 5.03 17.63
N TYR A 66 13.60 6.05 16.77
CA TYR A 66 13.29 7.44 17.15
C TYR A 66 11.84 7.63 17.62
N LYS A 67 10.89 6.89 17.02
CA LYS A 67 9.47 6.89 17.40
C LYS A 67 9.16 5.84 18.47
N GLU A 68 10.14 5.47 19.30
CA GLU A 68 9.96 4.57 20.43
C GLU A 68 9.25 3.26 20.03
N GLN A 69 9.67 2.72 18.88
CA GLN A 69 9.29 1.41 18.37
C GLN A 69 7.79 1.22 18.08
N ARG A 70 7.05 2.31 17.80
CA ARG A 70 5.61 2.25 17.44
C ARG A 70 5.31 3.13 16.24
N LEU A 71 5.16 2.53 15.06
CA LEU A 71 5.16 3.25 13.79
C LEU A 71 4.04 2.80 12.85
N LEU A 72 3.33 3.76 12.26
CA LEU A 72 2.45 3.55 11.12
C LEU A 72 3.21 3.79 9.81
N LEU A 73 3.30 2.77 8.96
CA LEU A 73 3.94 2.83 7.65
C LEU A 73 2.87 2.92 6.54
N LEU A 74 2.73 4.12 5.98
CA LEU A 74 1.82 4.41 4.88
C LEU A 74 2.53 4.40 3.53
N GLY A 75 1.76 4.33 2.46
CA GLY A 75 2.30 4.43 1.10
C GLY A 75 1.30 4.02 0.05
N GLU A 76 1.58 4.39 -1.20
CA GLU A 76 0.75 4.06 -2.36
C GLU A 76 0.65 2.53 -2.57
N PRO A 77 -0.38 2.05 -3.29
CA PRO A 77 -0.42 0.68 -3.78
C PRO A 77 0.85 0.35 -4.60
N GLY A 78 1.44 -0.83 -4.37
CA GLY A 78 2.69 -1.22 -5.05
C GLY A 78 3.95 -0.44 -4.62
N ALA A 79 3.87 0.45 -3.63
CA ALA A 79 5.03 1.20 -3.13
C ALA A 79 6.10 0.32 -2.48
N GLY A 80 5.78 -0.94 -2.13
CA GLY A 80 6.71 -1.89 -1.51
C GLY A 80 6.65 -1.93 0.01
N LYS A 81 5.53 -1.57 0.64
CA LYS A 81 5.35 -1.60 2.11
C LYS A 81 5.61 -2.99 2.70
N THR A 82 4.95 -4.02 2.18
CA THR A 82 5.16 -5.42 2.58
C THR A 82 6.61 -5.85 2.40
N VAL A 83 7.23 -5.51 1.25
CA VAL A 83 8.64 -5.82 0.97
C VAL A 83 9.55 -5.16 2.00
N LEU A 84 9.37 -3.86 2.25
CA LEU A 84 10.13 -3.12 3.24
C LEU A 84 9.95 -3.69 4.67
N LEU A 85 8.73 -4.10 5.03
CA LEU A 85 8.44 -4.72 6.32
C LEU A 85 9.14 -6.08 6.47
N ARG A 86 9.16 -6.90 5.42
CA ARG A 86 9.90 -8.18 5.39
C ARG A 86 11.41 -7.97 5.46
N MET A 87 11.94 -6.94 4.79
CA MET A 87 13.36 -6.59 4.87
C MET A 87 13.75 -6.12 6.27
N PHE A 88 12.88 -5.32 6.89
CA PHE A 88 13.04 -4.93 8.29
C PHE A 88 13.03 -6.16 9.21
N ALA A 89 12.08 -7.08 9.02
CA ALA A 89 12.00 -8.35 9.74
C ALA A 89 13.31 -9.17 9.64
N SER A 90 13.83 -9.33 8.42
CA SER A 90 15.05 -10.08 8.15
C SER A 90 16.26 -9.44 8.85
N LYS A 91 16.48 -8.13 8.66
CA LYS A 91 17.57 -7.39 9.32
C LYS A 91 17.45 -7.44 10.84
N PHE A 92 16.25 -7.22 11.37
CA PHE A 92 15.99 -7.29 12.80
C PHE A 92 16.37 -8.66 13.35
N SER A 93 15.91 -9.74 12.70
CA SER A 93 16.17 -11.11 13.14
C SER A 93 17.65 -11.52 13.14
N GLN A 94 18.47 -10.94 12.25
CA GLN A 94 19.92 -11.17 12.20
C GLN A 94 20.66 -10.54 13.39
N ASN A 95 20.09 -9.49 13.99
CA ASN A 95 20.70 -8.74 15.09
C ASN A 95 20.17 -9.16 16.47
N ILE A 96 19.24 -10.11 16.55
CA ILE A 96 18.70 -10.60 17.82
C ILE A 96 19.71 -11.52 18.50
N ASP A 97 19.97 -11.26 19.78
CA ASP A 97 20.67 -12.22 20.64
C ASP A 97 19.76 -13.41 20.95
N SER A 98 19.93 -14.49 20.18
CA SER A 98 19.21 -15.76 20.33
C SER A 98 19.48 -16.49 21.65
N THR A 99 20.52 -16.09 22.39
CA THR A 99 20.86 -16.68 23.70
C THR A 99 20.23 -15.93 24.87
N ASN A 100 19.69 -14.74 24.62
CA ASN A 100 18.99 -13.95 25.62
C ASN A 100 17.47 -14.08 25.45
N PRO A 101 16.77 -14.83 26.32
CA PRO A 101 15.32 -14.97 26.25
C PRO A 101 14.57 -13.66 26.46
N GLN A 102 15.21 -12.57 26.93
CA GLN A 102 14.57 -11.26 27.06
C GLN A 102 14.55 -10.46 25.75
N SER A 103 15.26 -10.94 24.71
CA SER A 103 15.23 -10.33 23.39
C SER A 103 13.81 -10.31 22.80
N LEU A 104 13.53 -9.26 22.04
CA LEU A 104 12.26 -9.10 21.33
C LEU A 104 12.08 -10.19 20.28
N LEU A 105 10.92 -10.85 20.30
CA LEU A 105 10.53 -11.84 19.30
C LEU A 105 9.81 -11.14 18.13
N PRO A 106 10.29 -11.18 16.88
CA PRO A 106 9.57 -10.60 15.77
C PRO A 106 8.42 -11.51 15.35
N LEU A 107 7.22 -10.95 15.17
CA LEU A 107 6.03 -11.67 14.70
C LEU A 107 5.46 -10.96 13.48
N PHE A 108 5.52 -11.60 12.32
CA PHE A 108 4.91 -11.08 11.08
C PHE A 108 3.48 -11.60 10.97
N ALA A 109 2.50 -10.71 10.90
CA ALA A 109 1.09 -11.06 10.83
C ALA A 109 0.36 -10.24 9.76
N PRO A 110 -0.05 -10.85 8.63
CA PRO A 110 -0.93 -10.20 7.67
C PRO A 110 -2.30 -9.94 8.31
N ILE A 111 -2.68 -8.67 8.45
CA ILE A 111 -3.92 -8.24 9.12
C ILE A 111 -5.15 -8.87 8.44
N ARG A 112 -5.10 -9.07 7.12
CA ARG A 112 -6.16 -9.77 6.36
C ARG A 112 -6.57 -11.14 6.89
N ARG A 113 -5.72 -11.82 7.69
CA ARG A 113 -6.03 -13.14 8.27
C ARG A 113 -6.79 -13.05 9.58
N TRP A 114 -7.06 -11.85 10.07
CA TRP A 114 -7.84 -11.65 11.28
C TRP A 114 -9.32 -11.88 11.02
N ASP A 115 -9.94 -12.77 11.79
CA ASP A 115 -11.39 -12.93 11.84
C ASP A 115 -11.96 -12.04 12.94
N ARG A 116 -12.98 -11.26 12.60
CA ARG A 116 -13.71 -10.40 13.55
C ARG A 116 -14.33 -11.13 14.74
N LYS A 117 -14.60 -12.43 14.63
CA LYS A 117 -15.09 -13.24 15.74
C LYS A 117 -13.99 -13.54 16.76
N GLU A 118 -12.74 -13.44 16.34
CA GLU A 118 -11.56 -13.67 17.17
C GLU A 118 -11.12 -12.39 17.89
N ASP A 119 -10.51 -12.55 19.06
CA ASP A 119 -9.75 -11.48 19.70
C ASP A 119 -8.32 -11.40 19.14
N ILE A 120 -7.63 -10.30 19.42
CA ILE A 120 -6.30 -10.03 18.85
C ILE A 120 -5.23 -10.98 19.39
N LEU A 121 -5.31 -11.40 20.66
CA LEU A 121 -4.30 -12.28 21.26
C LEU A 121 -4.35 -13.67 20.62
N ASN A 122 -5.54 -14.26 20.56
CA ASN A 122 -5.78 -15.56 19.94
C ASN A 122 -5.40 -15.51 18.46
N TRP A 123 -5.77 -14.44 17.75
CA TRP A 123 -5.38 -14.24 16.37
C TRP A 123 -3.86 -14.25 16.20
N LEU A 124 -3.11 -13.46 16.97
CA LEU A 124 -1.65 -13.40 16.88
C LEU A 124 -0.99 -14.77 17.16
N ILE A 125 -1.50 -15.51 18.14
CA ILE A 125 -1.02 -16.87 18.45
C ILE A 125 -1.31 -17.82 17.28
N ASN A 126 -2.52 -17.78 16.72
CA ASN A 126 -2.91 -18.60 15.59
C ASN A 126 -2.14 -18.25 14.30
N GLN A 127 -1.85 -16.97 14.07
CA GLN A 127 -0.97 -16.54 12.98
C GLN A 127 0.43 -17.13 13.13
N ALA A 128 0.99 -17.09 14.34
CA ALA A 128 2.30 -17.66 14.58
C ALA A 128 2.31 -19.18 14.28
N LYS A 129 1.32 -19.93 14.78
CA LYS A 129 1.18 -21.37 14.49
C LYS A 129 1.07 -21.67 13.00
N TYR A 130 0.37 -20.81 12.28
CA TYR A 130 0.17 -20.95 10.85
C TYR A 130 1.46 -20.73 10.06
N ILE A 131 2.30 -19.77 10.47
CA ILE A 131 3.51 -19.39 9.73
C ILE A 131 4.71 -20.26 10.15
N TYR A 132 4.81 -20.63 11.43
CA TYR A 132 6.01 -21.26 11.97
C TYR A 132 5.66 -22.61 12.62
N SER A 133 6.31 -23.68 12.15
CA SER A 133 6.15 -25.01 12.73
C SER A 133 6.78 -25.10 14.13
N GLY A 134 6.13 -25.85 15.04
CA GLY A 134 6.69 -26.19 16.35
C GLY A 134 6.70 -25.07 17.41
N ILE A 135 5.91 -24.01 17.24
CA ILE A 135 5.80 -22.92 18.23
C ILE A 135 5.22 -23.41 19.55
N ASN A 136 5.85 -22.99 20.65
CA ASN A 136 5.27 -23.07 21.98
C ASN A 136 4.31 -21.89 22.21
N GLU A 137 3.01 -22.15 22.09
CA GLU A 137 1.94 -21.14 22.22
C GLU A 137 1.97 -20.42 23.58
N ARG A 138 2.25 -21.16 24.66
CA ARG A 138 2.32 -20.60 26.01
C ARG A 138 3.46 -19.60 26.15
N LEU A 139 4.62 -19.91 25.54
CA LEU A 139 5.76 -19.00 25.52
C LEU A 139 5.42 -17.72 24.74
N LEU A 140 4.83 -17.86 23.56
CA LEU A 140 4.45 -16.70 22.76
C LEU A 140 3.45 -15.80 23.52
N GLU A 141 2.43 -16.40 24.13
CA GLU A 141 1.46 -15.68 24.94
C GLU A 141 2.12 -14.94 26.12
N GLN A 142 3.04 -15.59 26.83
CA GLN A 142 3.81 -14.98 27.92
C GLN A 142 4.63 -13.78 27.42
N LYS A 143 5.32 -13.93 26.28
CA LYS A 143 6.11 -12.84 25.67
C LYS A 143 5.25 -11.67 25.21
N ILE A 144 4.08 -11.93 24.62
CA ILE A 144 3.12 -10.89 24.24
C ILE A 144 2.71 -10.08 25.48
N LYS A 145 2.34 -10.77 26.56
CA LYS A 145 1.93 -10.15 27.83
C LYS A 145 3.06 -9.41 28.56
N ALA A 146 4.31 -9.77 28.29
CA ALA A 146 5.51 -9.11 28.83
C ALA A 146 6.02 -7.98 27.91
N GLN A 147 5.29 -7.61 26.86
CA GLN A 147 5.69 -6.62 25.85
C GLN A 147 7.01 -6.96 25.13
N GLN A 148 7.30 -8.27 24.98
CA GLN A 148 8.54 -8.78 24.39
C GLN A 148 8.38 -9.28 22.96
N VAL A 149 7.37 -8.80 22.24
CA VAL A 149 7.13 -9.17 20.85
C VAL A 149 7.11 -7.91 19.98
N LEU A 150 7.85 -7.95 18.88
CA LEU A 150 7.77 -6.94 17.83
C LEU A 150 6.70 -7.36 16.83
N PHE A 151 5.57 -6.65 16.81
CA PHE A 151 4.50 -6.89 15.85
C PHE A 151 4.80 -6.21 14.51
N LEU A 152 4.83 -7.00 13.45
CA LEU A 152 4.93 -6.54 12.06
C LEU A 152 3.59 -6.84 11.38
N LEU A 153 2.65 -5.91 11.52
CA LEU A 153 1.25 -6.09 11.08
C LEU A 153 1.07 -5.51 9.68
N ASP A 154 0.88 -6.38 8.69
CA ASP A 154 0.86 -5.98 7.28
C ASP A 154 -0.56 -5.89 6.72
N GLY A 155 -0.91 -4.75 6.12
CA GLY A 155 -2.07 -4.59 5.26
C GLY A 155 -3.38 -4.31 5.99
N LEU A 156 -3.45 -3.25 6.80
CA LEU A 156 -4.75 -2.83 7.38
C LEU A 156 -5.78 -2.52 6.29
N ASP A 157 -5.34 -1.99 5.14
CA ASP A 157 -6.20 -1.74 3.97
C ASP A 157 -6.71 -3.02 3.28
N GLU A 158 -6.21 -4.19 3.64
CA GLU A 158 -6.67 -5.47 3.09
C GLU A 158 -7.92 -6.00 3.80
N LEU A 159 -8.33 -5.40 4.93
CA LEU A 159 -9.64 -5.68 5.52
C LEU A 159 -10.74 -4.93 4.76
N PRO A 160 -11.93 -5.53 4.62
CA PRO A 160 -13.01 -4.92 3.86
C PRO A 160 -13.52 -3.65 4.54
N ALA A 161 -13.77 -2.62 3.74
CA ALA A 161 -14.30 -1.34 4.21
C ALA A 161 -15.78 -1.42 4.65
N LYS A 162 -16.50 -2.49 4.25
CA LYS A 162 -17.92 -2.70 4.53
C LYS A 162 -18.22 -4.18 4.67
N ASP A 163 -19.18 -4.50 5.54
CA ASP A 163 -19.76 -5.84 5.66
C ASP A 163 -20.62 -6.16 4.43
N SER A 164 -20.12 -7.00 3.52
CA SER A 164 -20.84 -7.41 2.30
C SER A 164 -22.03 -8.32 2.58
N SER A 165 -22.16 -8.89 3.78
CA SER A 165 -23.29 -9.74 4.15
C SER A 165 -24.58 -8.97 4.43
N ILE A 166 -24.48 -7.65 4.61
CA ILE A 166 -25.60 -6.78 4.95
C ILE A 166 -26.24 -6.23 3.67
N LYS A 167 -27.34 -6.86 3.23
CA LYS A 167 -28.12 -6.43 2.06
C LYS A 167 -29.04 -5.21 2.32
N ASP A 168 -29.16 -4.77 3.56
CA ASP A 168 -29.98 -3.61 3.93
C ASP A 168 -29.17 -2.31 3.73
N PRO A 169 -29.53 -1.44 2.78
CA PRO A 169 -28.84 -0.17 2.56
C PRO A 169 -28.97 0.83 3.73
N ASN A 170 -29.91 0.61 4.66
CA ASN A 170 -30.11 1.46 5.84
C ASN A 170 -29.38 0.93 7.08
N ALA A 171 -28.83 -0.29 7.03
CA ALA A 171 -28.07 -0.83 8.14
C ALA A 171 -26.77 -0.05 8.32
N LYS A 172 -26.38 0.18 9.58
CA LYS A 172 -25.15 0.89 9.93
C LYS A 172 -23.96 0.07 9.40
N GLN A 173 -23.41 0.49 8.26
CA GLN A 173 -22.26 -0.14 7.64
C GLN A 173 -21.10 -0.15 8.64
N ARG A 174 -20.47 -1.31 8.83
CA ARG A 174 -19.33 -1.47 9.72
C ARG A 174 -18.07 -1.67 8.90
N ASP A 175 -17.08 -0.83 9.14
CA ASP A 175 -15.76 -0.92 8.56
C ASP A 175 -14.89 -1.85 9.41
N TYR A 176 -14.41 -2.94 8.83
CA TYR A 176 -13.67 -3.96 9.57
C TYR A 176 -12.29 -3.45 10.00
N ARG A 177 -11.76 -2.43 9.32
CA ARG A 177 -10.50 -1.77 9.66
C ARG A 177 -10.66 -1.03 10.99
N ILE A 178 -11.80 -0.36 11.18
CA ILE A 178 -12.13 0.32 12.44
C ILE A 178 -12.35 -0.70 13.55
N GLU A 179 -13.09 -1.78 13.28
CA GLU A 179 -13.29 -2.85 14.28
C GLU A 179 -11.96 -3.48 14.73
N PHE A 180 -11.04 -3.71 13.79
CA PHE A 180 -9.68 -4.16 14.10
C PHE A 180 -8.93 -3.14 14.97
N MET A 181 -8.94 -1.85 14.60
CA MET A 181 -8.28 -0.78 15.36
C MET A 181 -8.81 -0.69 16.80
N GLN A 182 -10.13 -0.78 16.98
CA GLN A 182 -10.77 -0.77 18.30
C GLN A 182 -10.36 -1.98 19.13
N LYS A 183 -10.42 -3.19 18.57
CA LYS A 183 -10.01 -4.41 19.27
C LYS A 183 -8.51 -4.44 19.57
N PHE A 184 -7.70 -3.88 18.67
CA PHE A 184 -6.26 -3.71 18.90
C PHE A 184 -6.01 -2.74 20.07
N ALA A 185 -6.72 -1.62 20.14
CA ALA A 185 -6.64 -0.70 21.28
C ALA A 185 -7.08 -1.36 22.60
N VAL A 186 -8.15 -2.16 22.58
CA VAL A 186 -8.57 -2.95 23.76
C VAL A 186 -7.49 -3.94 24.18
N PHE A 187 -6.92 -4.68 23.22
CA PHE A 187 -5.81 -5.59 23.47
C PHE A 187 -4.61 -4.88 24.13
N GLU A 188 -4.23 -3.71 23.63
CA GLU A 188 -3.12 -2.93 24.21
C GLU A 188 -3.45 -2.36 25.59
N SER A 189 -4.72 -2.05 25.88
CA SER A 189 -5.15 -1.62 27.21
C SER A 189 -5.05 -2.73 28.27
N ILE A 190 -5.21 -4.00 27.85
CA ILE A 190 -5.17 -5.17 28.74
C ILE A 190 -3.73 -5.65 28.92
N TYR A 191 -2.96 -5.74 27.83
CA TYR A 191 -1.64 -6.40 27.81
C TYR A 191 -0.48 -5.43 27.59
N GLY A 192 -0.71 -4.13 27.59
CA GLY A 192 0.32 -3.13 27.31
C GLY A 192 0.70 -3.01 25.83
N CYS A 193 1.51 -1.99 25.53
CA CYS A 193 1.94 -1.67 24.17
C CYS A 193 3.22 -2.43 23.81
N ASN A 194 3.12 -3.41 22.93
CA ASN A 194 4.28 -4.07 22.31
C ASN A 194 4.91 -3.15 21.24
N PRO A 195 6.23 -3.26 20.96
CA PRO A 195 6.84 -2.70 19.75
C PRO A 195 6.04 -3.11 18.50
N THR A 196 5.67 -2.15 17.64
CA THR A 196 4.71 -2.40 16.55
C THR A 196 5.00 -1.56 15.31
N ILE A 197 4.97 -2.19 14.14
CA ILE A 197 4.82 -1.53 12.83
C ILE A 197 3.52 -2.00 12.19
N ILE A 198 2.64 -1.07 11.84
CA ILE A 198 1.41 -1.35 11.08
C ILE A 198 1.54 -0.75 9.68
N THR A 199 1.21 -1.50 8.63
CA THR A 199 1.19 -0.96 7.26
C THR A 199 -0.24 -0.69 6.78
N CYS A 200 -0.42 0.39 6.01
CA CYS A 200 -1.70 0.69 5.37
C CYS A 200 -1.49 1.51 4.08
N ARG A 201 -2.44 1.46 3.15
CA ARG A 201 -2.53 2.45 2.06
C ARG A 201 -2.82 3.83 2.64
N ASN A 202 -2.04 4.83 2.20
CA ASN A 202 -2.16 6.21 2.68
C ASN A 202 -3.61 6.73 2.57
N ARG A 203 -4.23 6.52 1.40
CA ARG A 203 -5.59 6.96 1.12
C ARG A 203 -6.65 6.24 1.95
N ASP A 204 -6.51 4.94 2.13
CA ASP A 204 -7.51 4.15 2.87
C ASP A 204 -7.47 4.50 4.36
N TYR A 205 -6.27 4.68 4.90
CA TYR A 205 -6.12 5.21 6.25
C TYR A 205 -6.66 6.65 6.38
N GLN A 206 -6.38 7.52 5.40
CA GLN A 206 -6.96 8.88 5.38
C GLN A 206 -8.49 8.88 5.42
N ARG A 207 -9.15 7.92 4.76
CA ARG A 207 -10.62 7.78 4.79
C ARG A 207 -11.12 7.40 6.18
N ILE A 208 -10.46 6.44 6.84
CA ILE A 208 -10.78 6.04 8.21
C ILE A 208 -10.76 7.26 9.15
N ILE A 209 -9.67 8.03 9.11
CA ILE A 209 -9.48 9.18 10.02
C ILE A 209 -10.33 10.42 9.68
N THR A 210 -10.89 10.52 8.46
CA THR A 210 -11.68 11.71 8.04
C THR A 210 -13.18 11.46 7.95
N ARG A 211 -13.63 10.23 7.63
CA ARG A 211 -15.03 9.96 7.30
C ARG A 211 -15.66 8.83 8.08
N ASP A 212 -14.94 7.74 8.32
CA ASP A 212 -15.56 6.49 8.75
C ASP A 212 -15.55 6.30 10.28
N GLY A 213 -14.91 7.20 11.03
CA GLY A 213 -14.96 7.18 12.49
C GLY A 213 -14.05 8.18 13.19
N GLY A 214 -13.11 8.81 12.46
CA GLY A 214 -12.15 9.73 13.08
C GLY A 214 -11.12 9.03 13.98
N GLU A 215 -11.16 7.69 14.03
CA GLU A 215 -10.24 6.90 14.85
C GLU A 215 -8.85 6.91 14.25
N LYS A 216 -7.85 7.10 15.09
CA LYS A 216 -6.44 6.99 14.75
C LYS A 216 -5.82 5.91 15.61
N LEU A 217 -4.86 5.19 15.04
CA LEU A 217 -4.05 4.23 15.78
C LEU A 217 -3.25 4.92 16.88
N ASN A 218 -3.16 4.27 18.04
CA ASN A 218 -2.36 4.73 19.19
C ASN A 218 -0.87 4.40 18.97
N LEU A 219 -0.25 5.05 17.99
CA LEU A 219 1.15 4.85 17.59
C LEU A 219 1.93 6.14 17.74
N ASN A 220 3.24 6.05 17.94
CA ASN A 220 4.10 7.19 18.27
C ASN A 220 4.55 8.00 17.05
N GLY A 221 4.43 7.45 15.85
CA GLY A 221 4.66 8.16 14.61
C GLY A 221 3.95 7.53 13.43
N ALA A 222 3.78 8.31 12.38
CA ALA A 222 3.40 7.81 11.07
C ALA A 222 4.33 8.38 10.00
N VAL A 223 4.65 7.55 9.02
CA VAL A 223 5.46 7.94 7.86
C VAL A 223 4.85 7.43 6.57
N ILE A 224 4.95 8.22 5.51
CA ILE A 224 4.62 7.81 4.14
C ILE A 224 5.89 7.40 3.44
N LEU A 225 5.90 6.16 2.94
CA LEU A 225 6.90 5.65 2.02
C LEU A 225 6.75 6.34 0.66
N LYS A 226 7.73 7.17 0.29
CA LYS A 226 7.71 7.93 -0.96
C LYS A 226 7.84 7.01 -2.17
N GLN A 227 7.35 7.53 -3.31
CA GLN A 227 7.59 6.97 -4.63
C GLN A 227 9.09 6.96 -4.95
N LEU A 228 9.50 6.04 -5.82
CA LEU A 228 10.88 5.94 -6.27
C LEU A 228 11.35 7.23 -6.92
N ASN A 229 12.56 7.64 -6.59
CA ASN A 229 13.25 8.70 -7.30
C ASN A 229 13.93 8.17 -8.58
N TYR A 230 14.48 9.07 -9.39
CA TYR A 230 15.06 8.67 -10.68
C TYR A 230 16.36 7.87 -10.53
N GLU A 231 17.12 8.10 -9.46
CA GLU A 231 18.35 7.36 -9.16
C GLU A 231 18.02 5.91 -8.77
N GLU A 232 17.02 5.71 -7.92
CA GLU A 232 16.50 4.39 -7.55
C GLU A 232 15.99 3.59 -8.76
N ILE A 233 15.28 4.24 -9.69
CA ILE A 233 14.84 3.61 -10.94
C ILE A 233 16.06 3.24 -11.80
N LYS A 234 17.03 4.14 -11.93
CA LYS A 234 18.25 3.90 -12.71
C LYS A 234 19.03 2.71 -12.16
N ASN A 235 19.26 2.68 -10.85
CA ASN A 235 20.04 1.64 -10.18
C ASN A 235 19.34 0.27 -10.29
N TYR A 236 18.00 0.24 -10.25
CA TYR A 236 17.22 -0.98 -10.53
C TYR A 236 17.44 -1.51 -11.95
N LEU A 237 17.45 -0.62 -12.95
CA LEU A 237 17.70 -1.01 -14.34
C LEU A 237 19.15 -1.46 -14.54
N GLU A 238 20.12 -0.77 -13.94
CA GLU A 238 21.53 -1.16 -13.97
C GLU A 238 21.73 -2.54 -13.34
N TYR A 239 21.07 -2.83 -12.21
CA TYR A 239 21.12 -4.14 -11.57
C TYR A 239 20.59 -5.26 -12.47
N ASN A 240 19.42 -5.06 -13.09
CA ASN A 240 18.79 -6.09 -13.92
C ASN A 240 19.45 -6.26 -15.30
N PHE A 241 20.03 -5.20 -15.86
CA PHE A 241 20.62 -5.18 -17.20
C PHE A 241 22.14 -4.97 -17.18
N ALA A 242 22.83 -5.29 -16.08
CA ALA A 242 24.28 -5.13 -15.94
C ALA A 242 25.06 -5.81 -17.08
N LYS A 243 24.55 -6.95 -17.58
CA LYS A 243 25.14 -7.71 -18.69
C LYS A 243 24.75 -7.20 -20.09
N ASP A 244 23.70 -6.38 -20.21
CA ASP A 244 23.24 -5.78 -21.47
C ASP A 244 23.20 -4.25 -21.37
N SER A 245 24.39 -3.65 -21.39
CA SER A 245 24.56 -2.20 -21.34
C SER A 245 23.85 -1.46 -22.48
N LYS A 246 23.61 -2.12 -23.63
CA LYS A 246 22.92 -1.52 -24.78
C LYS A 246 21.43 -1.43 -24.50
N PHE A 247 20.82 -2.50 -23.98
CA PHE A 247 19.41 -2.49 -23.58
C PHE A 247 19.17 -1.51 -22.44
N PHE A 248 20.01 -1.52 -21.41
CA PHE A 248 19.98 -0.53 -20.33
C PHE A 248 19.92 0.91 -20.85
N ARG A 249 20.85 1.31 -21.74
CA ARG A 249 20.88 2.66 -22.30
C ARG A 249 19.59 3.01 -23.06
N LYS A 250 19.01 2.04 -23.77
CA LYS A 250 17.78 2.25 -24.53
C LYS A 250 16.56 2.41 -23.65
N ILE A 251 16.33 1.51 -22.70
CA ILE A 251 15.19 1.62 -21.76
C ILE A 251 15.31 2.89 -20.90
N TRP A 252 16.52 3.24 -20.50
CA TRP A 252 16.78 4.50 -19.79
C TRP A 252 16.48 5.73 -20.65
N SER A 253 16.88 5.73 -21.93
CA SER A 253 16.52 6.78 -22.90
C SER A 253 15.00 6.91 -23.07
N ILE A 254 14.29 5.79 -23.19
CA ILE A 254 12.82 5.77 -23.29
C ILE A 254 12.20 6.41 -22.03
N LEU A 255 12.62 6.03 -20.83
CA LEU A 255 12.11 6.60 -19.58
C LEU A 255 12.44 8.08 -19.43
N ILE A 256 13.62 8.55 -19.87
CA ILE A 256 13.94 9.98 -19.82
C ILE A 256 12.99 10.80 -20.73
N GLN A 257 12.65 10.26 -21.90
CA GLN A 257 11.91 10.97 -22.93
C GLN A 257 10.38 10.81 -22.84
N ASN A 258 9.91 9.68 -22.33
CA ASN A 258 8.49 9.40 -22.10
C ASN A 258 8.14 9.76 -20.63
N MET A 259 7.74 11.01 -20.41
CA MET A 259 7.41 11.53 -19.09
C MET A 259 6.25 10.77 -18.43
N ALA A 260 5.23 10.39 -19.20
CA ALA A 260 4.11 9.58 -18.71
C ALA A 260 4.61 8.24 -18.17
N LEU A 261 5.33 7.46 -18.97
CA LEU A 261 5.88 6.18 -18.54
C LEU A 261 6.79 6.33 -17.32
N ARG A 262 7.65 7.35 -17.29
CA ARG A 262 8.53 7.64 -16.14
C ARG A 262 7.76 7.93 -14.86
N LYS A 263 6.69 8.73 -14.93
CA LYS A 263 5.83 9.01 -13.77
C LYS A 263 5.07 7.76 -13.32
N MET A 264 4.70 6.88 -14.25
CA MET A 264 3.96 5.65 -13.97
C MET A 264 4.77 4.63 -13.19
N VAL A 265 6.05 4.42 -13.57
CA VAL A 265 6.90 3.40 -12.97
C VAL A 265 7.62 3.86 -11.69
N ARG A 266 7.13 4.91 -11.03
CA ARG A 266 7.69 5.36 -9.75
C ARG A 266 7.26 4.50 -8.55
N THR A 267 6.44 3.48 -8.76
CA THR A 267 6.21 2.43 -7.75
C THR A 267 7.06 1.21 -8.10
N PRO A 268 7.72 0.54 -7.12
CA PRO A 268 8.50 -0.68 -7.38
C PRO A 268 7.74 -1.74 -8.17
N PHE A 269 6.46 -1.96 -7.86
CA PHE A 269 5.65 -2.94 -8.57
C PHE A 269 5.53 -2.63 -10.06
N LEU A 270 5.13 -1.40 -10.43
CA LEU A 270 4.99 -1.02 -11.84
C LEU A 270 6.34 -0.97 -12.57
N LEU A 271 7.43 -0.64 -11.88
CA LEU A 271 8.77 -0.75 -12.44
C LEU A 271 9.15 -2.21 -12.71
N ALA A 272 8.83 -3.12 -11.78
CA ALA A 272 9.04 -4.54 -11.98
C ALA A 272 8.17 -5.08 -13.13
N VAL A 273 6.90 -4.68 -13.25
CA VAL A 273 6.01 -5.04 -14.36
C VAL A 273 6.58 -4.57 -15.71
N LEU A 274 7.17 -3.36 -15.77
CA LEU A 274 7.83 -2.85 -16.97
C LEU A 274 9.07 -3.69 -17.34
N VAL A 275 9.85 -4.11 -16.35
CA VAL A 275 11.20 -4.67 -16.54
C VAL A 275 11.20 -6.19 -16.64
N SER A 276 10.34 -6.89 -15.89
CA SER A 276 10.36 -8.34 -15.75
C SER A 276 10.20 -9.15 -17.04
N PRO A 277 9.47 -8.69 -18.08
CA PRO A 277 9.43 -9.39 -19.35
C PRO A 277 10.81 -9.48 -20.04
N TYR A 278 11.73 -8.59 -19.68
CA TYR A 278 13.00 -8.38 -20.39
C TYR A 278 14.23 -8.92 -19.65
N ILE A 279 14.11 -9.42 -18.42
CA ILE A 279 15.26 -9.86 -17.58
C ILE A 279 15.93 -11.15 -18.10
N SER A 280 15.23 -11.98 -18.89
CA SER A 280 15.65 -13.37 -19.16
C SER A 280 16.07 -13.69 -20.60
N ASN A 281 16.14 -12.71 -21.50
CA ASN A 281 16.36 -13.01 -22.92
C ASN A 281 17.78 -12.65 -23.37
N ASP A 282 18.57 -13.67 -23.73
CA ASP A 282 19.41 -13.59 -24.93
C ASP A 282 18.45 -13.40 -26.11
N ARG A 283 18.23 -12.18 -26.65
CA ARG A 283 17.70 -11.97 -28.02
C ARG A 283 17.62 -10.50 -28.46
N GLN A 284 17.74 -10.32 -29.79
CA GLN A 284 17.99 -9.09 -30.54
C GLN A 284 16.73 -8.47 -31.21
N ASN A 285 15.56 -8.42 -30.58
CA ASN A 285 14.37 -7.89 -31.28
C ASN A 285 14.20 -6.37 -31.15
N LYS A 286 14.36 -5.65 -32.27
CA LYS A 286 14.08 -4.20 -32.38
C LYS A 286 12.62 -3.85 -32.00
N ASN A 287 11.66 -4.73 -32.29
CA ASN A 287 10.22 -4.47 -32.09
C ASN A 287 9.85 -4.29 -30.61
N GLU A 288 10.56 -4.94 -29.68
CA GLU A 288 10.26 -4.88 -28.24
C GLU A 288 10.42 -3.49 -27.64
N LEU A 289 11.36 -2.70 -28.16
CA LEU A 289 11.65 -1.35 -27.69
C LEU A 289 10.66 -0.32 -28.25
N GLU A 290 10.08 -0.57 -29.42
CA GLU A 290 9.04 0.28 -29.99
C GLU A 290 7.74 0.17 -29.20
N GLU A 291 7.37 -1.04 -28.79
CA GLU A 291 6.23 -1.29 -27.91
C GLU A 291 6.41 -0.57 -26.56
N LEU A 292 7.59 -0.69 -25.94
CA LEU A 292 7.94 0.00 -24.70
C LEU A 292 7.82 1.53 -24.83
N ALA A 293 8.28 2.10 -25.93
CA ALA A 293 8.20 3.54 -26.18
C ALA A 293 6.76 4.06 -26.28
N ASN A 294 5.83 3.20 -26.70
CA ASN A 294 4.41 3.54 -26.91
C ASN A 294 3.52 3.34 -25.66
N ILE A 295 4.07 2.83 -24.56
CA ILE A 295 3.33 2.70 -23.30
C ILE A 295 3.05 4.09 -22.74
N ASN A 296 1.77 4.43 -22.65
CA ASN A 296 1.31 5.74 -22.19
C ASN A 296 0.15 5.67 -21.18
N SER A 297 -0.28 4.45 -20.80
CA SER A 297 -1.25 4.23 -19.73
C SER A 297 -0.91 2.96 -18.92
N PRO A 298 -1.39 2.83 -17.67
CA PRO A 298 -1.24 1.61 -16.88
C PRO A 298 -1.82 0.38 -17.58
N GLU A 299 -2.92 0.52 -18.32
CA GLU A 299 -3.53 -0.58 -19.07
C GLU A 299 -2.57 -1.12 -20.13
N LYS A 300 -1.92 -0.24 -20.92
CA LYS A 300 -0.91 -0.66 -21.90
C LYS A 300 0.32 -1.29 -21.25
N LEU A 301 0.69 -0.83 -20.05
CA LEU A 301 1.79 -1.42 -19.30
C LEU A 301 1.47 -2.86 -18.88
N PHE A 302 0.28 -3.09 -18.32
CA PHE A 302 -0.16 -4.44 -17.96
C PHE A 302 -0.36 -5.32 -19.20
N ASP A 303 -0.92 -4.78 -20.28
CA ASP A 303 -1.07 -5.53 -21.53
C ASP A 303 0.27 -5.99 -22.10
N ASN A 304 1.27 -5.12 -22.12
CA ASN A 304 2.62 -5.48 -22.56
C ASN A 304 3.23 -6.55 -21.64
N PHE A 305 3.14 -6.37 -20.32
CA PHE A 305 3.62 -7.35 -19.35
C PHE A 305 2.99 -8.74 -19.54
N ILE A 306 1.65 -8.82 -19.62
CA ILE A 306 0.93 -10.09 -19.75
C ILE A 306 1.24 -10.74 -21.09
N SER A 307 1.20 -9.98 -22.19
CA SER A 307 1.41 -10.51 -23.54
C SER A 307 2.83 -11.04 -23.72
N LYS A 308 3.85 -10.30 -23.27
CA LYS A 308 5.25 -10.74 -23.33
C LYS A 308 5.55 -11.90 -22.39
N SER A 309 4.96 -11.90 -21.19
CA SER A 309 5.09 -13.03 -20.26
C SER A 309 4.47 -14.30 -20.83
N TYR A 310 3.31 -14.17 -21.50
CA TYR A 310 2.62 -15.27 -22.17
C TYR A 310 3.41 -15.79 -23.38
N GLU A 311 3.93 -14.91 -24.24
CA GLU A 311 4.80 -15.29 -25.37
C GLU A 311 6.02 -16.08 -24.88
N ARG A 312 6.67 -15.60 -23.82
CA ARG A 312 7.82 -16.29 -23.20
C ARG A 312 7.44 -17.67 -22.69
N GLU A 313 6.32 -17.79 -21.99
CA GLU A 313 5.87 -19.08 -21.47
C GLU A 313 5.52 -20.04 -22.62
N LYS A 314 4.94 -19.51 -23.71
CA LYS A 314 4.66 -20.27 -24.93
C LYS A 314 5.95 -20.80 -25.57
N GLU A 315 6.98 -19.96 -25.70
CA GLU A 315 8.29 -20.36 -26.22
C GLU A 315 8.97 -21.43 -25.37
N LYS A 316 8.85 -21.36 -24.04
CA LYS A 316 9.39 -22.41 -23.14
C LYS A 316 8.67 -23.75 -23.32
N GLN A 317 7.33 -23.71 -23.42
CA GLN A 317 6.51 -24.90 -23.48
C GLN A 317 6.46 -25.54 -24.88
N HIS A 318 6.78 -24.80 -25.94
CA HIS A 318 6.85 -25.31 -27.32
C HIS A 318 7.70 -26.58 -27.51
N ASN A 319 8.61 -26.87 -26.59
CA ASN A 319 9.45 -28.08 -26.61
C ASN A 319 8.86 -29.29 -25.83
N VAL A 320 7.71 -29.14 -25.16
CA VAL A 320 7.15 -30.17 -24.24
C VAL A 320 5.64 -30.36 -24.42
N THR A 321 4.81 -29.30 -24.41
CA THR A 321 3.34 -29.36 -24.54
C THR A 321 2.76 -28.03 -25.07
N ALA A 322 1.58 -28.05 -25.70
CA ALA A 322 0.90 -26.83 -26.12
C ALA A 322 0.25 -26.11 -24.92
N ILE A 323 0.32 -24.78 -24.85
CA ILE A 323 -0.40 -23.99 -23.84
C ILE A 323 -1.91 -24.27 -23.96
N ALA A 324 -2.55 -24.60 -22.83
CA ALA A 324 -3.94 -25.01 -22.75
C ALA A 324 -4.97 -23.89 -23.00
N PHE A 325 -4.60 -22.62 -22.82
CA PHE A 325 -5.49 -21.45 -22.95
C PHE A 325 -4.86 -20.38 -23.82
N SER A 326 -5.61 -19.83 -24.77
CA SER A 326 -5.18 -18.64 -25.50
C SER A 326 -5.05 -17.42 -24.58
N LEU A 327 -4.26 -16.42 -25.00
CA LEU A 327 -4.13 -15.15 -24.27
C LEU A 327 -5.50 -14.45 -24.07
N LYS A 328 -6.40 -14.56 -25.06
CA LYS A 328 -7.75 -13.99 -25.00
C LYS A 328 -8.59 -14.68 -23.92
N GLU A 329 -8.62 -16.02 -23.93
CA GLU A 329 -9.34 -16.82 -22.92
C GLU A 329 -8.80 -16.54 -21.51
N LEU A 330 -7.46 -16.54 -21.34
CA LEU A 330 -6.81 -16.23 -20.07
C LEU A 330 -7.27 -14.87 -19.51
N LYS A 331 -7.24 -13.82 -20.35
CA LYS A 331 -7.67 -12.47 -19.95
C LYS A 331 -9.16 -12.43 -19.61
N GLN A 332 -10.01 -13.12 -20.39
CA GLN A 332 -11.45 -13.18 -20.14
C GLN A 332 -11.76 -13.88 -18.81
N ILE A 333 -11.18 -15.05 -18.54
CA ILE A 333 -11.40 -15.81 -17.31
C ILE A 333 -10.91 -15.01 -16.09
N LEU A 334 -9.69 -14.45 -16.14
CA LEU A 334 -9.17 -13.61 -15.06
C LEU A 334 -10.02 -12.36 -14.83
N GLY A 335 -10.58 -11.79 -15.90
CA GLY A 335 -11.53 -10.69 -15.84
C GLY A 335 -12.84 -11.05 -15.13
N GLN A 336 -13.42 -12.20 -15.48
CA GLN A 336 -14.62 -12.74 -14.83
C GLN A 336 -14.36 -13.01 -13.34
N ILE A 337 -13.25 -13.66 -13.01
CA ILE A 337 -12.82 -13.89 -11.62
C ILE A 337 -12.71 -12.56 -10.87
N ALA A 338 -12.04 -11.56 -11.47
CA ALA A 338 -11.84 -10.27 -10.83
C ALA A 338 -13.17 -9.57 -10.54
N VAL A 339 -14.14 -9.59 -11.47
CA VAL A 339 -15.47 -9.03 -11.25
C VAL A 339 -16.24 -9.77 -10.15
N LEU A 340 -16.20 -11.11 -10.14
CA LEU A 340 -16.88 -11.91 -9.11
C LEU A 340 -16.31 -11.65 -7.71
N VAL A 341 -14.97 -11.63 -7.57
CA VAL A 341 -14.28 -11.30 -6.32
C VAL A 341 -14.57 -9.86 -5.87
N MET A 342 -14.75 -8.94 -6.82
CA MET A 342 -15.10 -7.55 -6.52
C MET A 342 -16.60 -7.33 -6.33
N SER A 343 -17.47 -8.32 -6.56
CA SER A 343 -18.91 -8.20 -6.33
C SER A 343 -19.29 -8.53 -4.87
N ASP A 344 -20.54 -8.28 -4.49
CA ASP A 344 -21.04 -8.54 -3.13
C ASP A 344 -21.18 -10.06 -2.80
N GLU A 345 -20.90 -10.95 -3.77
CA GLU A 345 -20.94 -12.42 -3.55
C GLU A 345 -19.79 -12.94 -2.67
N HIS A 346 -18.69 -12.20 -2.58
CA HIS A 346 -17.51 -12.58 -1.83
C HIS A 346 -17.01 -11.39 -0.99
N PRO A 347 -16.32 -11.63 0.15
CA PRO A 347 -15.61 -10.54 0.83
C PRO A 347 -14.66 -9.87 -0.17
N ASP A 348 -14.55 -8.54 -0.14
CA ASP A 348 -13.62 -7.75 -0.98
C ASP A 348 -12.14 -7.96 -0.60
N ASP A 349 -11.82 -9.13 -0.09
CA ASP A 349 -10.47 -9.58 0.10
C ASP A 349 -9.98 -10.19 -1.23
N ASN A 350 -8.70 -10.13 -1.51
CA ASN A 350 -8.13 -10.56 -2.79
C ASN A 350 -8.22 -12.08 -3.03
N TYR A 351 -9.04 -12.81 -2.25
CA TYR A 351 -9.12 -14.27 -2.28
C TYR A 351 -10.12 -14.76 -3.33
N ILE A 352 -9.71 -15.83 -3.99
CA ILE A 352 -10.47 -16.56 -4.98
C ILE A 352 -10.73 -17.94 -4.39
N LEU A 353 -11.98 -18.20 -4.06
CA LEU A 353 -12.42 -19.49 -3.55
C LEU A 353 -12.43 -20.54 -4.68
N PRO A 354 -12.16 -21.83 -4.40
CA PRO A 354 -12.25 -22.92 -5.36
C PRO A 354 -13.54 -22.93 -6.20
N ASP A 355 -14.66 -22.61 -5.56
CA ASP A 355 -15.98 -22.58 -6.18
C ASP A 355 -16.06 -21.58 -7.36
N ILE A 356 -15.32 -20.46 -7.31
CA ILE A 356 -15.28 -19.50 -8.43
C ILE A 356 -14.67 -20.18 -9.67
N PHE A 357 -13.61 -20.97 -9.51
CA PHE A 357 -13.01 -21.68 -10.65
C PHE A 357 -13.96 -22.74 -11.21
N ASN A 358 -14.63 -23.51 -10.36
CA ASN A 358 -15.59 -24.54 -10.76
C ASN A 358 -16.79 -23.97 -11.53
N ARG A 359 -17.19 -22.73 -11.24
CA ARG A 359 -18.26 -22.04 -11.97
C ARG A 359 -17.83 -21.59 -13.37
N LEU A 360 -16.55 -21.24 -13.56
CA LEU A 360 -16.04 -20.62 -14.78
C LEU A 360 -15.33 -21.59 -15.72
N LEU A 361 -14.83 -22.71 -15.20
CA LEU A 361 -13.98 -23.66 -15.93
C LEU A 361 -14.43 -25.11 -15.70
N PRO A 362 -14.34 -25.97 -16.71
CA PRO A 362 -14.41 -27.42 -16.52
C PRO A 362 -13.36 -27.90 -15.53
N GLN A 363 -13.71 -28.88 -14.68
CA GLN A 363 -12.86 -29.33 -13.58
C GLN A 363 -11.47 -29.78 -14.06
N GLU A 364 -11.41 -30.48 -15.19
CA GLU A 364 -10.17 -30.98 -15.81
C GLU A 364 -9.26 -29.88 -16.37
N LYS A 365 -9.73 -28.63 -16.45
CA LYS A 365 -8.99 -27.48 -16.98
C LYS A 365 -8.48 -26.53 -15.89
N ILE A 366 -8.93 -26.71 -14.65
CA ILE A 366 -8.60 -25.80 -13.54
C ILE A 366 -7.11 -25.84 -13.21
N GLU A 367 -6.50 -27.03 -13.13
CA GLU A 367 -5.08 -27.16 -12.77
C GLU A 367 -4.15 -26.56 -13.84
N ASP A 368 -4.45 -26.79 -15.12
CA ASP A 368 -3.74 -26.17 -16.25
C ASP A 368 -3.82 -24.64 -16.18
N PHE A 369 -5.00 -24.10 -15.88
CA PHE A 369 -5.23 -22.66 -15.78
C PHE A 369 -4.44 -22.04 -14.63
N LEU A 370 -4.49 -22.66 -13.45
CA LEU A 370 -3.80 -22.21 -12.26
C LEU A 370 -2.29 -22.26 -12.42
N SER A 371 -1.77 -23.34 -13.02
CA SER A 371 -0.35 -23.50 -13.34
C SER A 371 0.14 -22.41 -14.30
N LEU A 372 -0.63 -22.13 -15.36
CA LEU A 372 -0.32 -21.04 -16.28
C LEU A 372 -0.31 -19.69 -15.55
N CYS A 373 -1.33 -19.41 -14.74
CA CYS A 373 -1.41 -18.15 -13.99
C CYS A 373 -0.24 -17.96 -13.01
N GLN A 374 0.24 -19.03 -12.37
CA GLN A 374 1.40 -18.99 -11.48
C GLN A 374 2.70 -18.75 -12.25
N ASN A 375 2.91 -19.43 -13.38
CA ASN A 375 4.09 -19.24 -14.22
C ASN A 375 4.18 -17.80 -14.79
N LEU A 376 3.01 -17.18 -15.01
CA LEU A 376 2.89 -15.79 -15.43
C LEU A 376 2.88 -14.78 -14.26
N TYR A 377 2.98 -15.25 -13.02
CA TYR A 377 2.92 -14.43 -11.79
C TYR A 377 1.64 -13.59 -11.67
N LEU A 378 0.52 -14.09 -12.19
CA LEU A 378 -0.80 -13.43 -12.15
C LEU A 378 -1.59 -13.83 -10.91
N LEU A 379 -1.52 -15.11 -10.52
CA LEU A 379 -2.16 -15.65 -9.32
C LEU A 379 -1.12 -16.30 -8.39
N ILE A 380 -1.36 -16.22 -7.09
CA ILE A 380 -0.55 -16.86 -6.04
C ILE A 380 -1.45 -17.82 -5.26
N LYS A 381 -0.96 -19.03 -5.01
CA LYS A 381 -1.62 -20.01 -4.14
C LYS A 381 -1.53 -19.55 -2.68
N SER A 382 -2.64 -19.59 -1.97
CA SER A 382 -2.74 -19.32 -0.55
C SER A 382 -3.17 -20.58 0.19
N VAL A 383 -2.29 -21.11 1.03
CA VAL A 383 -2.52 -22.36 1.74
C VAL A 383 -3.20 -22.05 3.09
N ASN A 384 -4.48 -21.69 3.13
CA ASN A 384 -5.21 -21.48 4.39
C ASN A 384 -6.22 -22.64 4.58
N THR A 385 -6.07 -23.46 5.62
CA THR A 385 -7.11 -24.33 6.25
C THR A 385 -7.99 -25.20 5.32
N GLU A 386 -7.89 -26.54 5.40
CA GLU A 386 -8.74 -27.58 4.77
C GLU A 386 -8.94 -27.51 3.23
N GLN A 387 -8.82 -26.35 2.57
CA GLN A 387 -9.05 -26.11 1.15
C GLN A 387 -8.00 -25.15 0.57
N GLU A 388 -7.60 -25.37 -0.68
CA GLU A 388 -6.63 -24.54 -1.37
C GLU A 388 -7.30 -23.27 -1.91
N THR A 389 -6.81 -22.07 -1.56
CA THR A 389 -7.35 -20.80 -2.11
C THR A 389 -6.31 -20.10 -2.97
N TYR A 390 -6.74 -19.16 -3.79
CA TYR A 390 -5.85 -18.38 -4.67
C TYR A 390 -6.08 -16.89 -4.49
N ARG A 391 -5.17 -16.06 -4.97
CA ARG A 391 -5.32 -14.60 -4.99
C ARG A 391 -4.59 -13.98 -6.16
N PHE A 392 -5.00 -12.80 -6.62
CA PHE A 392 -4.17 -12.05 -7.55
C PHE A 392 -2.84 -11.70 -6.90
N SER A 393 -1.74 -11.79 -7.65
CA SER A 393 -0.41 -11.46 -7.13
C SER A 393 -0.31 -10.02 -6.65
N HIS A 394 -1.11 -9.13 -7.25
CA HIS A 394 -1.26 -7.74 -6.83
C HIS A 394 -2.67 -7.22 -7.08
N LEU A 395 -3.18 -6.35 -6.19
CA LEU A 395 -4.52 -5.74 -6.31
C LEU A 395 -4.69 -4.90 -7.59
N LEU A 396 -3.61 -4.26 -8.08
CA LEU A 396 -3.65 -3.55 -9.37
C LEU A 396 -3.89 -4.48 -10.56
N LEU A 397 -3.45 -5.75 -10.50
CA LEU A 397 -3.77 -6.74 -11.54
C LEU A 397 -5.24 -7.14 -11.47
N ARG A 398 -5.79 -7.36 -10.26
CA ARG A 398 -7.23 -7.58 -10.06
C ARG A 398 -8.05 -6.45 -10.68
N GLU A 399 -7.72 -5.20 -10.33
CA GLU A 399 -8.39 -4.00 -10.85
C GLU A 399 -8.22 -3.85 -12.38
N TYR A 400 -7.06 -4.22 -12.92
CA TYR A 400 -6.80 -4.23 -14.36
C TYR A 400 -7.73 -5.22 -15.09
N PHE A 401 -7.75 -6.49 -14.65
CA PHE A 401 -8.57 -7.53 -15.26
C PHE A 401 -10.07 -7.24 -15.12
N ALA A 402 -10.51 -6.77 -13.95
CA ALA A 402 -11.89 -6.33 -13.75
C ALA A 402 -12.25 -5.23 -14.74
N PHE A 403 -11.44 -4.18 -14.83
CA PHE A 403 -11.69 -3.08 -15.76
C PHE A 403 -11.74 -3.55 -17.22
N LEU A 404 -10.75 -4.35 -17.65
CA LEU A 404 -10.68 -4.90 -19.00
C LEU A 404 -11.96 -5.67 -19.37
N TYR A 405 -12.43 -6.55 -18.48
CA TYR A 405 -13.63 -7.32 -18.71
C TYR A 405 -14.89 -6.45 -18.74
N THR A 406 -15.04 -5.54 -17.77
CA THR A 406 -16.24 -4.67 -17.70
C THR A 406 -16.38 -3.77 -18.92
N ASP A 407 -15.28 -3.25 -19.45
CA ASP A 407 -15.27 -2.42 -20.65
C ASP A 407 -15.70 -3.23 -21.89
N GLN A 408 -15.14 -4.43 -22.07
CA GLN A 408 -15.53 -5.32 -23.16
C GLN A 408 -16.98 -5.80 -23.04
N PHE A 409 -17.43 -6.09 -21.82
CA PHE A 409 -18.79 -6.56 -21.53
C PHE A 409 -19.84 -5.51 -21.89
N LEU A 410 -19.62 -4.24 -21.50
CA LEU A 410 -20.58 -3.18 -21.76
C LEU A 410 -20.60 -2.71 -23.22
N ASN A 411 -19.49 -2.87 -23.94
CA ASN A 411 -19.40 -2.52 -25.36
C ASN A 411 -19.88 -3.66 -26.30
N ASN A 412 -20.38 -4.77 -25.76
CA ASN A 412 -20.76 -5.99 -26.50
C ASN A 412 -19.60 -6.59 -27.33
N ASP A 413 -18.35 -6.30 -26.97
CA ASP A 413 -17.17 -6.84 -27.65
C ASP A 413 -16.91 -8.32 -27.29
N LEU A 414 -17.65 -8.86 -26.32
CA LEU A 414 -17.54 -10.25 -25.89
C LEU A 414 -18.31 -11.22 -26.79
N ASP A 415 -19.47 -10.84 -27.32
CA ASP A 415 -20.37 -11.76 -28.05
C ASP A 415 -20.07 -11.89 -29.56
N ASN A 416 -19.42 -10.89 -30.16
CA ASN A 416 -19.20 -10.85 -31.62
C ASN A 416 -18.19 -11.87 -32.14
N ASP A 417 -17.55 -12.65 -31.26
CA ASP A 417 -16.24 -13.25 -31.52
C ASP A 417 -15.99 -14.55 -30.74
N LEU A 418 -17.05 -15.13 -30.15
CA LEU A 418 -17.01 -16.40 -29.44
C LEU A 418 -17.47 -17.53 -30.38
N ASP A 419 -16.55 -18.42 -30.75
CA ASP A 419 -16.93 -19.73 -31.23
C ASP A 419 -17.81 -20.41 -30.16
N GLU A 420 -18.92 -21.03 -30.53
CA GLU A 420 -19.78 -21.82 -29.61
C GLU A 420 -18.99 -22.92 -28.84
N LYS A 421 -17.78 -23.24 -29.31
CA LYS A 421 -16.83 -24.19 -28.68
C LYS A 421 -15.86 -23.56 -27.68
N SER A 422 -15.90 -22.25 -27.46
CA SER A 422 -15.02 -21.57 -26.51
C SER A 422 -15.36 -21.99 -25.07
N ILE A 423 -14.32 -22.23 -24.27
CA ILE A 423 -14.44 -22.65 -22.86
C ILE A 423 -15.23 -21.61 -22.05
N THR A 424 -15.25 -20.34 -22.48
CA THR A 424 -15.91 -19.22 -21.79
C THR A 424 -17.38 -19.01 -22.19
N ALA A 425 -17.91 -19.71 -23.21
CA ALA A 425 -19.23 -19.43 -23.77
C ALA A 425 -20.38 -19.56 -22.75
N ASN A 426 -20.26 -20.45 -21.76
CA ASN A 426 -21.27 -20.62 -20.71
C ASN A 426 -21.07 -19.71 -19.49
N SER A 427 -19.86 -19.19 -19.28
CA SER A 427 -19.52 -18.42 -18.08
C SER A 427 -19.99 -16.96 -18.13
N HIS A 428 -20.22 -16.42 -19.33
CA HIS A 428 -20.79 -15.06 -19.51
C HIS A 428 -22.21 -14.89 -18.93
N LYS A 429 -22.96 -16.00 -18.76
CA LYS A 429 -24.29 -15.96 -18.11
C LYS A 429 -24.23 -15.73 -16.59
N LEU A 430 -23.06 -15.89 -15.97
CA LEU A 430 -22.89 -15.78 -14.51
C LEU A 430 -22.69 -14.34 -14.03
N ILE A 431 -22.33 -13.43 -14.94
CA ILE A 431 -22.04 -12.03 -14.64
C ILE A 431 -23.07 -11.14 -15.31
N GLY A 432 -23.99 -10.61 -14.50
CA GLY A 432 -24.92 -9.57 -14.92
C GLY A 432 -24.32 -8.17 -14.87
N LYS A 433 -25.02 -7.20 -15.49
CA LYS A 433 -24.64 -5.78 -15.46
C LYS A 433 -24.63 -5.18 -14.05
N ASP A 434 -25.39 -5.76 -13.12
CA ASP A 434 -25.42 -5.44 -11.71
C ASP A 434 -24.05 -5.70 -11.05
N LYS A 435 -23.48 -6.88 -11.24
CA LYS A 435 -22.12 -7.22 -10.74
C LYS A 435 -21.05 -6.35 -11.38
N VAL A 436 -21.19 -6.05 -12.67
CA VAL A 436 -20.33 -5.10 -13.38
C VAL A 436 -20.40 -3.71 -12.76
N ALA A 437 -21.59 -3.21 -12.44
CA ALA A 437 -21.77 -1.92 -11.77
C ALA A 437 -21.11 -1.89 -10.38
N ILE A 438 -21.21 -2.96 -9.60
CA ILE A 438 -20.55 -3.05 -8.28
C ILE A 438 -19.03 -3.02 -8.45
N ALA A 439 -18.48 -3.85 -9.34
CA ALA A 439 -17.04 -3.89 -9.60
C ALA A 439 -16.53 -2.52 -10.09
N LEU A 440 -17.24 -1.85 -11.01
CA LEU A 440 -16.92 -0.50 -11.47
C LEU A 440 -16.95 0.54 -10.35
N GLY A 441 -17.85 0.42 -9.37
CA GLY A 441 -17.88 1.30 -8.19
C GLY A 441 -16.62 1.19 -7.33
N LYS A 442 -16.07 -0.03 -7.22
CA LYS A 442 -14.80 -0.29 -6.54
C LYS A 442 -13.59 0.15 -7.37
N LEU A 443 -13.73 0.17 -8.70
CA LEU A 443 -12.71 0.69 -9.62
C LEU A 443 -12.69 2.21 -9.58
N ASN A 444 -11.74 2.77 -8.85
CA ASN A 444 -11.59 4.21 -8.74
C ASN A 444 -10.95 4.87 -9.98
N LYS A 445 -11.62 4.79 -11.13
CA LYS A 445 -11.18 5.34 -12.42
C LYS A 445 -12.28 6.20 -13.03
N LEU A 446 -11.96 7.39 -13.55
CA LEU A 446 -12.95 8.24 -14.22
C LEU A 446 -13.62 7.55 -15.44
N ARG A 447 -12.93 6.61 -16.10
CA ARG A 447 -13.59 5.80 -17.15
C ARG A 447 -14.64 4.85 -16.56
N ALA A 448 -14.37 4.26 -15.40
CA ALA A 448 -15.38 3.48 -14.68
C ALA A 448 -16.56 4.35 -14.23
N THR A 449 -16.30 5.59 -13.80
CA THR A 449 -17.36 6.57 -13.51
C THR A 449 -18.26 6.84 -14.71
N ASN A 450 -17.68 7.01 -15.90
CA ASN A 450 -18.47 7.21 -17.12
C ASN A 450 -19.33 5.98 -17.45
N LEU A 451 -18.75 4.77 -17.38
CA LEU A 451 -19.49 3.52 -17.58
C LEU A 451 -20.64 3.37 -16.58
N LEU A 452 -20.44 3.77 -15.31
CA LEU A 452 -21.50 3.78 -14.31
C LEU A 452 -22.60 4.80 -14.62
N ILE A 453 -22.25 5.98 -15.14
CA ILE A 453 -23.23 6.99 -15.57
C ILE A 453 -24.10 6.44 -16.71
N ASP A 454 -23.51 5.69 -17.64
CA ASP A 454 -24.25 5.05 -18.72
C ASP A 454 -25.21 3.98 -18.17
N LEU A 455 -24.77 3.19 -17.18
CA LEU A 455 -25.59 2.17 -16.51
C LEU A 455 -26.77 2.75 -15.71
N LEU A 456 -26.78 4.04 -15.36
CA LEU A 456 -27.95 4.69 -14.77
C LEU A 456 -29.16 4.72 -15.71
N ARG A 457 -28.95 4.50 -17.01
CA ARG A 457 -29.99 4.48 -18.04
C ARG A 457 -30.40 3.06 -18.45
N ASP A 458 -29.88 2.03 -17.79
CA ASP A 458 -30.21 0.65 -18.12
C ASP A 458 -31.71 0.35 -17.91
N SER A 459 -32.29 -0.55 -18.69
CA SER A 459 -33.69 -0.96 -18.55
C SER A 459 -33.97 -1.68 -17.24
N ASP A 460 -32.98 -2.40 -16.71
CA ASP A 460 -33.10 -3.15 -15.46
C ASP A 460 -32.99 -2.21 -14.24
N ARG A 461 -33.95 -2.34 -13.32
CA ARG A 461 -33.99 -1.54 -12.09
C ARG A 461 -32.81 -1.83 -11.17
N ASP A 462 -32.40 -3.09 -11.06
CA ASP A 462 -31.34 -3.50 -10.14
C ASP A 462 -29.99 -2.99 -10.62
N VAL A 463 -29.76 -3.00 -11.94
CA VAL A 463 -28.59 -2.38 -12.58
C VAL A 463 -28.52 -0.88 -12.30
N ARG A 464 -29.63 -0.15 -12.48
CA ARG A 464 -29.69 1.29 -12.17
C ARG A 464 -29.41 1.58 -10.70
N TYR A 465 -29.94 0.74 -9.80
CA TYR A 465 -29.74 0.86 -8.36
C TYR A 465 -28.25 0.69 -8.00
N GLU A 466 -27.60 -0.37 -8.47
CA GLU A 466 -26.18 -0.61 -8.20
C GLU A 466 -25.30 0.48 -8.84
N ALA A 467 -25.63 0.95 -10.05
CA ALA A 467 -24.91 2.07 -10.66
C ALA A 467 -24.99 3.35 -9.83
N ALA A 468 -26.18 3.69 -9.32
CA ALA A 468 -26.38 4.86 -8.46
C ALA A 468 -25.67 4.72 -7.11
N LYS A 469 -25.75 3.54 -6.48
CA LYS A 469 -25.03 3.20 -5.24
C LYS A 469 -23.52 3.33 -5.43
N SER A 470 -22.96 2.69 -6.45
CA SER A 470 -21.54 2.77 -6.83
C SER A 470 -21.07 4.21 -7.08
N LEU A 471 -21.86 5.03 -7.78
CA LEU A 471 -21.55 6.45 -7.98
C LEU A 471 -21.60 7.25 -6.67
N GLY A 472 -22.56 6.94 -5.79
CA GLY A 472 -22.64 7.50 -4.45
C GLY A 472 -21.40 7.20 -3.61
N GLU A 473 -20.90 5.97 -3.68
CA GLU A 473 -19.67 5.55 -3.00
C GLU A 473 -18.42 6.25 -3.55
N LEU A 474 -18.38 6.49 -4.87
CA LEU A 474 -17.33 7.31 -5.50
C LEU A 474 -17.41 8.78 -5.03
N LYS A 475 -18.61 9.36 -4.97
CA LYS A 475 -18.86 10.77 -4.61
C LYS A 475 -18.75 11.05 -3.11
N ALA A 476 -19.00 10.04 -2.25
CA ALA A 476 -18.73 10.10 -0.81
C ALA A 476 -17.25 10.26 -0.47
N GLY A 477 -16.37 10.27 -1.49
CA GLY A 477 -15.45 11.38 -1.67
C GLY A 477 -14.07 10.95 -2.13
N VAL A 478 -14.00 10.49 -3.37
CA VAL A 478 -12.72 10.32 -4.03
C VAL A 478 -12.37 11.56 -4.83
N TYR A 479 -11.78 12.54 -4.16
CA TYR A 479 -10.96 13.53 -4.84
C TYR A 479 -9.56 12.94 -5.10
N PHE A 480 -9.50 12.24 -6.23
CA PHE A 480 -8.46 12.30 -7.26
C PHE A 480 -7.12 12.97 -6.90
N ARG A 481 -6.11 12.16 -6.55
CA ARG A 481 -4.68 12.37 -6.89
C ARG A 481 -3.94 11.04 -7.00
N GLY A 482 -4.45 10.14 -7.84
CA GLY A 482 -3.76 8.89 -8.17
C GLY A 482 -3.99 8.58 -9.63
N TYR A 483 -2.98 8.83 -10.46
CA TYR A 483 -2.85 8.47 -11.88
C TYR A 483 -3.57 9.28 -12.97
N LYS A 484 -4.50 10.21 -12.71
CA LYS A 484 -5.10 10.99 -13.82
C LYS A 484 -4.77 12.48 -13.85
N GLN A 485 -4.36 13.12 -12.74
CA GLN A 485 -3.88 14.52 -12.79
C GLN A 485 -2.44 14.59 -13.35
N ASP A 486 -1.67 13.52 -13.23
CA ASP A 486 -0.30 13.41 -13.74
C ASP A 486 -0.18 13.10 -15.24
N PHE A 487 -1.29 12.74 -15.88
CA PHE A 487 -1.35 12.18 -17.23
C PHE A 487 -2.43 12.85 -18.09
N SER A 488 -2.76 14.12 -17.82
CA SER A 488 -3.57 14.93 -18.75
C SER A 488 -2.87 15.04 -20.12
N GLU A 489 -3.63 15.36 -21.17
CA GLU A 489 -3.19 15.40 -22.57
C GLU A 489 -1.84 16.11 -22.87
N PRO A 490 -1.34 17.09 -22.10
CA PRO A 490 0.00 17.66 -22.37
C PRO A 490 1.16 16.66 -22.21
N TYR A 491 0.98 15.53 -21.51
CA TYR A 491 2.06 14.62 -21.11
C TYR A 491 2.10 13.29 -21.88
N LEU A 492 1.10 13.01 -22.73
CA LEU A 492 1.02 11.81 -23.55
C LEU A 492 1.78 12.01 -24.86
N ILE A 493 3.02 11.53 -24.93
CA ILE A 493 3.85 11.63 -26.13
C ILE A 493 4.07 10.24 -26.71
N SER A 494 3.34 9.88 -27.78
CA SER A 494 3.73 8.77 -28.66
C SER A 494 4.78 9.28 -29.66
N LYS A 495 5.99 8.74 -29.63
CA LYS A 495 7.06 9.08 -30.58
C LYS A 495 7.62 7.79 -31.22
N PRO A 496 8.04 7.82 -32.49
CA PRO A 496 8.73 6.70 -33.12
C PRO A 496 10.11 6.47 -32.50
N LEU A 497 10.57 5.21 -32.47
CA LEU A 497 11.82 4.77 -31.83
C LEU A 497 13.05 5.57 -32.32
N SER A 498 13.07 5.98 -33.59
CA SER A 498 14.13 6.80 -34.18
C SER A 498 14.37 8.14 -33.48
N LYS A 499 13.36 8.70 -32.80
CA LYS A 499 13.53 9.92 -31.98
C LYS A 499 14.26 9.66 -30.66
N PHE A 500 14.33 8.40 -30.21
CA PHE A 500 15.03 7.98 -28.99
C PHE A 500 16.47 7.53 -29.25
N GLU A 501 16.83 7.24 -30.51
CA GLU A 501 18.17 6.78 -30.93
C GLU A 501 19.17 7.94 -31.16
N ASN A 502 18.70 9.18 -31.36
CA ASN A 502 19.52 10.30 -31.87
C ASN A 502 20.00 11.33 -30.84
N LYS A 503 19.98 11.03 -29.54
CA LYS A 503 20.71 11.82 -28.55
C LYS A 503 21.69 10.90 -27.84
N SER A 504 22.98 11.19 -27.99
CA SER A 504 24.03 10.65 -27.12
C SER A 504 23.63 10.97 -25.67
N VAL A 505 22.99 10.02 -25.01
CA VAL A 505 22.72 10.11 -23.58
C VAL A 505 24.08 9.97 -22.92
N ASN A 506 24.70 11.11 -22.60
CA ASN A 506 25.84 11.12 -21.69
C ASN A 506 25.35 10.48 -20.40
N THR A 507 25.93 9.33 -20.04
CA THR A 507 25.63 8.57 -18.82
C THR A 507 25.93 9.35 -17.54
N SER A 508 26.44 10.58 -17.68
CA SER A 508 26.90 11.51 -16.64
C SER A 508 26.24 12.91 -16.66
N SER A 509 25.29 13.23 -17.56
CA SER A 509 24.71 14.58 -17.61
C SER A 509 23.32 14.67 -16.97
N GLU A 510 23.28 15.35 -15.83
CA GLU A 510 22.15 15.94 -15.08
C GLU A 510 20.73 15.50 -15.45
N VAL A 511 20.11 14.81 -14.48
CA VAL A 511 18.66 14.83 -14.27
C VAL A 511 18.15 16.26 -14.50
N PRO A 512 17.08 16.51 -15.29
CA PRO A 512 16.48 17.83 -15.34
C PRO A 512 16.08 18.20 -13.91
N LYS A 513 16.74 19.22 -13.33
CA LYS A 513 16.36 19.74 -12.02
C LYS A 513 14.88 20.10 -12.08
N PRO A 514 14.05 19.66 -11.11
CA PRO A 514 12.68 20.12 -11.04
C PRO A 514 12.72 21.64 -10.88
N THR A 515 12.12 22.37 -11.80
CA THR A 515 11.97 23.81 -11.68
C THR A 515 11.11 24.06 -10.45
N LEU A 516 11.66 24.72 -9.43
CA LEU A 516 11.01 25.13 -8.17
C LEU A 516 9.76 26.04 -8.36
N LYS A 517 9.28 26.23 -9.58
CA LYS A 517 8.03 26.95 -9.90
C LYS A 517 6.81 26.02 -10.08
N GLU A 518 6.99 24.71 -9.98
CA GLU A 518 5.93 23.73 -10.32
C GLU A 518 5.12 23.21 -9.12
N GLU A 519 5.45 23.61 -7.88
CA GLU A 519 4.69 23.22 -6.67
C GLU A 519 3.93 24.38 -5.99
N GLU A 520 4.09 25.63 -6.44
CA GLU A 520 3.34 26.78 -5.92
C GLU A 520 2.54 27.48 -7.04
N ASN A 521 1.40 26.91 -7.41
CA ASN A 521 0.28 27.68 -7.97
C ASN A 521 -1.03 26.90 -7.80
N ILE A 522 -1.44 26.74 -6.55
CA ILE A 522 -2.85 26.61 -6.20
C ILE A 522 -3.14 27.72 -5.17
N SER A 523 -3.37 28.92 -5.69
CA SER A 523 -4.05 30.00 -4.96
C SER A 523 -5.49 30.08 -5.48
N PRO A 524 -6.49 30.35 -4.64
CA PRO A 524 -7.90 30.13 -4.96
C PRO A 524 -8.38 31.10 -6.04
N SER A 525 -9.26 30.61 -6.91
CA SER A 525 -9.87 31.35 -8.01
C SER A 525 -10.36 32.74 -7.58
N PRO A 526 -10.12 33.79 -8.39
CA PRO A 526 -10.60 35.13 -8.08
C PRO A 526 -12.11 35.21 -8.24
N LYS A 527 -12.74 35.93 -7.31
CA LYS A 527 -14.10 36.47 -7.45
C LYS A 527 -14.15 37.32 -8.71
N HIS A 528 -14.85 36.86 -9.75
CA HIS A 528 -15.37 37.77 -10.78
C HIS A 528 -16.81 38.12 -10.45
N VAL A 529 -16.93 39.33 -9.92
CA VAL A 529 -18.07 40.21 -10.08
C VAL A 529 -18.15 40.54 -11.57
N GLU A 530 -19.25 40.20 -12.22
CA GLU A 530 -19.71 40.92 -13.40
C GLU A 530 -21.21 41.17 -13.25
N GLN A 531 -21.51 42.45 -13.10
CA GLN A 531 -22.82 43.05 -13.24
C GLN A 531 -23.13 43.08 -14.73
N GLU A 532 -24.26 42.52 -15.17
CA GLU A 532 -24.96 43.05 -16.34
C GLU A 532 -26.47 42.77 -16.29
N LYS A 533 -27.19 43.85 -15.93
CA LYS A 533 -28.47 44.36 -16.45
C LYS A 533 -29.56 43.36 -16.88
N ASN A 534 -30.63 43.37 -16.08
CA ASN A 534 -32.03 43.15 -16.54
C ASN A 534 -32.44 44.16 -17.63
N PRO A 535 -33.46 43.82 -18.44
CA PRO A 535 -34.78 44.39 -18.17
C PRO A 535 -35.94 43.37 -18.21
N THR A 536 -36.79 43.49 -17.18
CA THR A 536 -38.28 43.44 -17.18
C THR A 536 -39.02 42.79 -18.35
N SER A 537 -39.92 41.83 -18.07
CA SER A 537 -41.37 42.10 -17.86
C SER A 537 -42.25 40.82 -17.77
N GLN A 538 -43.14 40.81 -16.75
CA GLN A 538 -44.53 40.28 -16.68
C GLN A 538 -44.81 38.76 -16.76
N GLU A 539 -45.32 38.17 -15.66
CA GLU A 539 -46.74 37.74 -15.40
C GLU A 539 -47.05 36.40 -16.10
N ASP A 540 -47.38 35.27 -15.46
CA ASP A 540 -48.55 34.95 -14.63
C ASP A 540 -48.37 33.53 -14.01
N LEU A 541 -48.56 33.33 -12.70
CA LEU A 541 -49.71 32.74 -11.99
C LEU A 541 -49.88 31.18 -12.00
N VAL A 542 -49.85 30.66 -10.76
CA VAL A 542 -50.67 29.55 -10.17
C VAL A 542 -50.09 28.13 -10.05
N GLN A 543 -49.67 27.87 -8.80
CA GLN A 543 -49.97 26.73 -7.89
C GLN A 543 -49.64 25.29 -8.28
N GLN A 544 -48.78 24.65 -7.48
CA GLN A 544 -49.03 23.31 -6.92
C GLN A 544 -48.32 23.13 -5.57
N GLU A 545 -48.98 22.37 -4.70
CA GLU A 545 -48.89 22.31 -3.24
C GLU A 545 -47.58 21.72 -2.70
N VAL A 546 -47.05 22.33 -1.62
CA VAL A 546 -45.94 21.79 -0.81
C VAL A 546 -46.53 21.16 0.45
N ILE A 547 -46.45 19.83 0.54
CA ILE A 547 -46.70 19.07 1.77
C ILE A 547 -45.57 19.40 2.76
N THR A 548 -45.91 20.12 3.83
CA THR A 548 -44.97 20.46 4.91
C THR A 548 -44.95 19.33 5.94
N VAL A 549 -43.87 18.56 6.01
CA VAL A 549 -43.62 17.63 7.12
C VAL A 549 -42.85 18.38 8.21
N LYS A 550 -43.48 18.56 9.37
CA LYS A 550 -42.88 19.16 10.58
C LYS A 550 -41.73 18.28 11.11
N PRO A 551 -40.60 18.86 11.55
CA PRO A 551 -39.58 18.11 12.26
C PRO A 551 -40.04 17.78 13.69
N VAL A 552 -39.89 16.51 14.07
CA VAL A 552 -40.11 15.99 15.42
C VAL A 552 -38.94 16.41 16.31
N ILE A 553 -39.26 17.15 17.37
CA ILE A 553 -38.34 17.56 18.43
C ILE A 553 -38.33 16.45 19.49
N PHE A 554 -37.16 15.91 19.82
CA PHE A 554 -36.98 15.06 21.00
C PHE A 554 -36.39 15.87 22.17
N PRO A 555 -36.89 15.69 23.40
CA PRO A 555 -36.54 16.54 24.54
C PRO A 555 -35.22 16.13 25.20
N SER A 556 -34.45 17.14 25.62
CA SER A 556 -33.29 17.02 26.52
C SER A 556 -33.74 16.71 27.95
N PRO A 557 -33.01 15.86 28.71
CA PRO A 557 -33.32 15.66 30.13
C PRO A 557 -32.85 16.85 30.97
N GLN A 558 -33.75 17.30 31.83
CA GLN A 558 -33.60 18.45 32.72
C GLN A 558 -32.69 18.13 33.91
N GLU A 559 -31.80 19.07 34.22
CA GLU A 559 -31.15 19.23 35.52
C GLU A 559 -32.15 19.89 36.49
N GLU A 560 -32.32 19.32 37.69
CA GLU A 560 -32.96 20.00 38.82
C GLU A 560 -31.90 20.56 39.78
N HIS A 561 -32.00 21.87 39.97
CA HIS A 561 -31.30 22.79 40.85
C HIS A 561 -31.61 22.56 42.36
N THR A 562 -30.67 22.68 43.32
CA THR A 562 -30.25 23.90 44.08
C THR A 562 -29.73 23.45 45.49
N PRO A 563 -29.28 24.31 46.44
CA PRO A 563 -28.01 25.07 46.46
C PRO A 563 -27.30 25.01 47.84
N ILE A 564 -25.96 25.02 47.95
CA ILE A 564 -25.32 25.35 49.24
C ILE A 564 -24.11 26.27 49.01
N SER A 565 -24.21 27.50 49.53
CA SER A 565 -23.12 28.47 49.69
C SER A 565 -22.27 28.16 50.93
N PRO A 566 -21.01 28.64 51.00
CA PRO A 566 -19.97 28.09 51.87
C PRO A 566 -19.93 28.78 53.26
N PRO A 567 -19.27 28.18 54.26
CA PRO A 567 -18.72 28.93 55.37
C PRO A 567 -17.25 29.28 55.13
N VAL A 568 -16.93 30.52 55.49
CA VAL A 568 -15.59 31.07 55.68
C VAL A 568 -15.16 30.85 57.14
N VAL A 569 -13.85 30.81 57.37
CA VAL A 569 -13.08 31.25 58.58
C VAL A 569 -12.24 30.15 59.27
N ASN A 570 -10.92 30.29 59.04
CA ASN A 570 -9.72 30.18 59.89
C ASN A 570 -9.42 28.89 60.69
N HIS A 571 -8.18 28.51 61.07
CA HIS A 571 -6.90 29.20 61.30
C HIS A 571 -5.73 28.18 61.15
N GLU A 572 -4.51 28.71 60.92
CA GLU A 572 -3.22 28.24 61.49
C GLU A 572 -2.60 26.89 61.04
N ASN A 573 -1.50 26.92 60.26
CA ASN A 573 -0.11 26.93 60.77
C ASN A 573 0.95 26.60 59.68
N ASP A 574 2.05 27.36 59.79
CA ASP A 574 3.45 27.02 59.49
C ASP A 574 3.99 26.87 58.04
N SER A 575 4.49 28.01 57.55
CA SER A 575 5.89 28.30 57.14
C SER A 575 6.56 27.65 55.90
N PRO A 576 7.52 28.37 55.25
CA PRO A 576 7.65 28.46 53.80
C PRO A 576 9.02 28.03 53.24
N ALA A 577 9.13 27.91 51.91
CA ALA A 577 10.39 28.14 51.21
C ALA A 577 10.16 28.40 49.71
N PHE A 578 9.97 29.66 49.30
CA PHE A 578 10.27 30.11 47.92
C PHE A 578 10.44 31.63 47.87
N LYS A 579 11.43 32.06 47.07
CA LYS A 579 12.04 33.41 46.93
C LYS A 579 13.15 33.65 47.97
N GLU A 580 14.35 34.07 47.63
CA GLU A 580 14.83 34.95 46.57
C GLU A 580 16.37 34.82 46.52
N ILE A 581 17.03 35.02 45.39
CA ILE A 581 18.29 35.80 45.26
C ILE A 581 18.51 36.06 43.77
N LEU A 582 18.47 37.35 43.43
CA LEU A 582 18.94 37.97 42.20
C LEU A 582 19.87 39.13 42.62
N LYS A 583 20.85 39.45 41.76
CA LYS A 583 21.94 40.46 41.83
C LYS A 583 23.24 39.87 42.41
N SER A 584 24.42 40.01 41.81
CA SER A 584 25.01 40.85 40.75
C SER A 584 26.09 40.00 40.03
N ASP A 585 26.69 40.28 38.86
CA ASP A 585 27.24 41.48 38.25
C ASP A 585 27.48 41.27 36.74
N ASN A 586 27.52 42.39 36.01
CA ASN A 586 27.91 42.50 34.60
C ASN A 586 29.42 42.29 34.39
N ASN A 587 29.82 41.64 33.30
CA ASN A 587 30.79 42.19 32.33
C ASN A 587 30.95 41.31 31.06
N LEU A 588 31.10 42.01 29.93
CA LEU A 588 31.30 41.53 28.56
C LEU A 588 32.52 40.59 28.38
N LEU A 589 32.44 39.62 27.46
CA LEU A 589 33.34 39.49 26.29
C LEU A 589 32.97 38.32 25.34
N LEU A 590 33.29 38.53 24.07
CA LEU A 590 32.98 37.74 22.87
C LEU A 590 33.87 36.48 22.67
N ILE A 591 33.23 35.34 22.24
CA ILE A 591 33.66 34.29 21.26
C ILE A 591 34.83 33.31 21.66
N PRO A 592 34.98 32.04 21.15
CA PRO A 592 34.09 31.09 20.45
C PRO A 592 34.03 29.65 21.03
N ILE A 593 33.02 28.91 20.55
CA ILE A 593 32.94 27.44 20.50
C ILE A 593 34.00 26.91 19.52
N ASN A 594 35.11 26.28 19.99
CA ASN A 594 35.79 25.20 19.22
C ASN A 594 36.91 24.39 19.93
N GLN A 595 36.90 24.18 21.25
CA GLN A 595 37.95 23.37 21.90
C GLN A 595 37.61 21.88 22.09
N LYS A 596 36.33 21.48 22.09
CA LYS A 596 35.97 20.05 22.29
C LYS A 596 36.18 19.16 21.07
N ILE A 597 36.17 19.70 19.85
CA ILE A 597 36.37 18.91 18.62
C ILE A 597 37.86 18.59 18.41
N VAL A 598 38.77 19.49 18.76
CA VAL A 598 40.23 19.27 18.60
C VAL A 598 40.74 18.16 19.53
N PHE A 599 40.21 18.03 20.75
CA PHE A 599 40.59 16.95 21.66
C PHE A 599 40.10 15.57 21.22
N ILE A 600 38.93 15.49 20.55
CA ILE A 600 38.40 14.23 20.02
C ILE A 600 39.24 13.76 18.82
N PHE A 601 39.61 14.67 17.92
CA PHE A 601 40.46 14.33 16.77
C PHE A 601 41.90 13.97 17.18
N ALA A 602 42.47 14.62 18.19
CA ALA A 602 43.79 14.25 18.71
C ALA A 602 43.79 12.85 19.34
N GLY A 603 42.74 12.49 20.07
CA GLY A 603 42.58 11.15 20.66
C GLY A 603 42.47 10.04 19.60
N ILE A 604 41.68 10.26 18.55
CA ILE A 604 41.52 9.31 17.44
C ILE A 604 42.84 9.15 16.65
N PHE A 605 43.59 10.24 16.44
CA PHE A 605 44.87 10.19 15.74
C PHE A 605 45.95 9.44 16.53
N CYS A 606 46.03 9.63 17.86
CA CYS A 606 46.93 8.85 18.71
C CYS A 606 46.57 7.35 18.72
N PHE A 607 45.28 7.01 18.72
CA PHE A 607 44.85 5.61 18.69
C PHE A 607 45.21 4.93 17.35
N LEU A 608 45.04 5.63 16.23
CA LEU A 608 45.45 5.15 14.91
C LEU A 608 46.96 4.92 14.79
N LEU A 609 47.79 5.80 15.35
CA LEU A 609 49.25 5.63 15.35
C LEU A 609 49.70 4.41 16.16
N VAL A 610 49.06 4.14 17.30
CA VAL A 610 49.34 2.93 18.11
C VAL A 610 48.92 1.67 17.34
N LEU A 611 47.78 1.70 16.65
CA LEU A 611 47.28 0.57 15.86
C LEU A 611 48.21 0.26 14.66
N VAL A 612 48.69 1.30 13.97
CA VAL A 612 49.64 1.16 12.86
C VAL A 612 50.98 0.64 13.35
N GLY A 613 51.48 1.11 14.51
CA GLY A 613 52.69 0.57 15.13
C GLY A 613 52.56 -0.91 15.53
N PHE A 614 51.39 -1.31 16.04
CA PHE A 614 51.10 -2.70 16.38
C PHE A 614 51.04 -3.61 15.15
N LEU A 615 50.40 -3.15 14.06
CA LEU A 615 50.33 -3.86 12.79
C LEU A 615 51.70 -3.98 12.11
N LEU A 616 52.52 -2.93 12.13
CA LEU A 616 53.90 -2.98 11.65
C LEU A 616 54.76 -3.93 12.49
N GLY A 617 54.55 -3.98 13.81
CA GLY A 617 55.23 -4.94 14.69
C GLY A 617 54.86 -6.40 14.42
N LEU A 618 53.62 -6.65 13.98
CA LEU A 618 53.18 -7.99 13.55
C LEU A 618 53.76 -8.38 12.18
N LEU A 619 53.87 -7.42 11.25
CA LEU A 619 54.46 -7.62 9.92
C LEU A 619 55.97 -7.82 9.93
N VAL A 620 56.69 -7.36 10.96
CA VAL A 620 58.13 -7.62 11.15
C VAL A 620 58.38 -8.96 11.86
N LYS A 621 57.34 -9.59 12.43
CA LYS A 621 57.39 -10.91 13.09
C LYS A 621 56.83 -12.06 12.25
N SER A 622 56.26 -11.77 11.07
CA SER A 622 55.92 -12.73 10.01
C SER A 622 56.95 -12.68 8.89
#